data_AF-A0AAV1NJI1-F1
#
_entry.id   AF-A0AAV1NJI1-F1
#
_cell.length_a   1.000
_cell.length_b   1.000
_cell.length_c   1.000
_cell.angle_alpha   90.00
_cell.angle_beta   90.00
_cell.angle_gamma   90.00
#
_symmetry.space_group_name_H-M   'P 1'
#
loop_
_entity.id
_entity.type
_entity.pdbx_description
1 polymer ?
#
loop_
_entity_poly.entity_id
_entity_poly.type
_entity_poly.pdbx_seq_one_letter_code
_entity_poly.pdbx_strand_id
1 'polypeptide(L)'
;MADQLQKLIADKKNVVENVMEVFEQGAEAVASIAGDLFPVFSIAAPIVKLALDNVESKEAAFMKEQFQKVRERLEVVSEEIQRINDEIKKSGVDAAYFSVEENITNQFRKYMDILNAKPKFREVKKKLFLEHFAKTGGDKNLNTLYNAVTGDNFSGESVLEITLNYEEKSRRAMEDFCARLKKLFCIGLIALLGHAALKEYGEEEELLKDWGEKMKAVQVKMNAVIEDCIVSFPKQAELESRRLVRDQADLSNQQLADALIEKLKKKYDWVGWSVRVFRSPSGLFTNKKDFHCPTGKSRFHVSSSDEKLNVVVSYSSSSEPVDKNHIQQLIDSQKKVTVVSVAELLFEKLPGSCVVHTVKTSKDLACSWSFSDELHYWEEQKNFYVCVHSA
;
A
#
# COMPACT_ATOMS: atom_id res chain seq x y z
N MET A 1 -10.60 36.47 -22.10
CA MET A 1 -10.88 35.08 -21.67
C MET A 1 -9.59 34.25 -21.67
N ALA A 2 -8.84 34.18 -22.78
CA ALA A 2 -7.57 33.43 -22.86
C ALA A 2 -6.55 33.77 -21.74
N ASP A 3 -6.29 35.07 -21.48
CA ASP A 3 -5.34 35.50 -20.43
C ASP A 3 -5.74 35.04 -19.02
N GLN A 4 -7.04 34.99 -18.73
CA GLN A 4 -7.56 34.50 -17.45
C GLN A 4 -7.38 33.00 -17.29
N LEU A 5 -7.61 32.22 -18.37
CA LEU A 5 -7.37 30.78 -18.38
C LEU A 5 -5.88 30.45 -18.25
N GLN A 6 -5.01 31.20 -18.93
CA GLN A 6 -3.56 31.06 -18.80
C GLN A 6 -3.09 31.32 -17.37
N LYS A 7 -3.59 32.40 -16.74
CA LYS A 7 -3.29 32.71 -15.33
C LYS A 7 -3.75 31.60 -14.38
N LEU A 8 -4.97 31.07 -14.56
CA LEU A 8 -5.48 29.96 -13.75
C LEU A 8 -4.58 28.72 -13.87
N ILE A 9 -4.13 28.38 -15.07
CA ILE A 9 -3.21 27.25 -15.29
C ILE A 9 -1.86 27.51 -14.61
N ALA A 10 -1.31 28.73 -14.75
CA ALA A 10 -0.06 29.12 -14.12
C ALA A 10 -0.13 28.99 -12.58
N ASP A 11 -1.22 29.46 -11.97
CA ASP A 11 -1.45 29.40 -10.53
C ASP A 11 -1.54 27.95 -10.00
N LYS A 12 -1.93 26.99 -10.85
CA LYS A 12 -2.05 25.57 -10.50
C LYS A 12 -0.83 24.73 -10.89
N LYS A 13 0.14 25.28 -11.63
CA LYS A 13 1.29 24.54 -12.19
C LYS A 13 2.05 23.70 -11.17
N ASN A 14 2.56 24.33 -10.12
CA ASN A 14 3.40 23.65 -9.13
C ASN A 14 2.64 22.53 -8.41
N VAL A 15 1.35 22.73 -8.14
CA VAL A 15 0.53 21.72 -7.46
C VAL A 15 0.28 20.52 -8.36
N VAL A 16 0.00 20.76 -9.65
CA VAL A 16 -0.19 19.70 -10.63
C VAL A 16 1.12 18.94 -10.82
N GLU A 17 2.24 19.62 -10.98
CA GLU A 17 3.57 19.01 -11.11
C GLU A 17 3.87 18.05 -9.95
N ASN A 18 3.68 18.50 -8.69
CA ASN A 18 3.88 17.65 -7.52
C ASN A 18 2.99 16.40 -7.53
N VAL A 19 1.70 16.55 -7.86
CA VAL A 19 0.79 15.40 -7.91
C VAL A 19 1.22 14.42 -9.00
N MET A 20 1.65 14.93 -10.16
CA MET A 20 2.08 14.14 -11.31
C MET A 20 3.41 13.41 -11.05
N GLU A 21 4.36 14.02 -10.34
CA GLU A 21 5.58 13.35 -9.89
C GLU A 21 5.26 12.14 -9.00
N VAL A 22 4.27 12.26 -8.11
CA VAL A 22 3.88 11.12 -7.28
C VAL A 22 3.23 10.00 -8.12
N PHE A 23 2.47 10.35 -9.17
CA PHE A 23 1.99 9.35 -10.15
C PHE A 23 3.12 8.61 -10.86
N GLU A 24 4.33 9.18 -10.94
CA GLU A 24 5.53 8.56 -11.50
C GLU A 24 6.33 7.70 -10.49
N GLN A 25 6.20 7.95 -9.18
CA GLN A 25 7.03 7.32 -8.13
C GLN A 25 6.60 5.91 -7.71
N GLY A 26 5.43 5.43 -8.14
CA GLY A 26 4.95 4.07 -7.86
C GLY A 26 3.64 4.02 -7.06
N ALA A 27 3.13 2.82 -6.83
CA ALA A 27 1.79 2.63 -6.26
C ALA A 27 1.67 3.06 -4.79
N GLU A 28 2.64 2.71 -3.94
CA GLU A 28 2.67 3.13 -2.53
C GLU A 28 2.60 4.66 -2.41
N ALA A 29 3.40 5.35 -3.22
CA ALA A 29 3.43 6.81 -3.26
C ALA A 29 2.06 7.37 -3.69
N VAL A 30 1.44 6.82 -4.74
CA VAL A 30 0.09 7.25 -5.19
C VAL A 30 -1.01 6.95 -4.18
N ALA A 31 -0.97 5.77 -3.56
CA ALA A 31 -1.95 5.34 -2.57
C ALA A 31 -1.91 6.23 -1.33
N SER A 32 -0.71 6.59 -0.88
CA SER A 32 -0.46 7.44 0.29
C SER A 32 -0.70 8.93 0.06
N ILE A 33 -0.95 9.38 -1.18
CA ILE A 33 -1.40 10.75 -1.45
C ILE A 33 -2.67 11.03 -0.64
N ALA A 34 -2.52 11.77 0.45
CA ALA A 34 -3.62 12.41 1.17
C ALA A 34 -4.10 13.68 0.44
N GLY A 35 -3.32 14.13 -0.55
CA GLY A 35 -3.55 15.33 -1.35
C GLY A 35 -4.74 15.21 -2.29
N ASP A 36 -5.47 16.32 -2.38
CA ASP A 36 -6.61 16.48 -3.26
C ASP A 36 -6.16 16.31 -4.73
N LEU A 37 -6.75 15.38 -5.49
CA LEU A 37 -6.53 15.27 -6.94
C LEU A 37 -7.18 16.45 -7.69
N PHE A 38 -7.99 17.25 -6.99
CA PHE A 38 -8.73 18.39 -7.51
C PHE A 38 -7.93 19.40 -8.32
N PRO A 39 -6.71 19.82 -7.93
CA PRO A 39 -5.91 20.71 -8.74
C PRO A 39 -5.62 20.15 -10.14
N VAL A 40 -5.45 18.83 -10.28
CA VAL A 40 -5.13 18.16 -11.54
C VAL A 40 -6.32 18.14 -12.50
N PHE A 41 -7.53 17.84 -12.02
CA PHE A 41 -8.69 17.83 -12.91
C PHE A 41 -9.28 19.23 -13.13
N SER A 42 -9.08 20.18 -12.21
CA SER A 42 -9.56 21.58 -12.35
C SER A 42 -9.00 22.32 -13.57
N ILE A 43 -7.85 21.88 -14.10
CA ILE A 43 -7.21 22.47 -15.28
C ILE A 43 -7.70 21.85 -16.60
N ALA A 44 -8.46 20.75 -16.58
CA ALA A 44 -8.94 20.06 -17.79
C ALA A 44 -9.79 20.97 -18.69
N ALA A 45 -10.78 21.63 -18.10
CA ALA A 45 -11.66 22.56 -18.80
C ALA A 45 -10.90 23.78 -19.40
N PRO A 46 -10.05 24.50 -18.64
CA PRO A 46 -9.21 25.57 -19.17
C PRO A 46 -8.32 25.15 -20.35
N ILE A 47 -7.66 24.00 -20.25
CA ILE A 47 -6.71 23.53 -21.26
C ILE A 47 -7.42 23.21 -22.59
N VAL A 48 -8.58 22.54 -22.54
CA VAL A 48 -9.29 22.20 -23.77
C VAL A 48 -9.89 23.43 -24.45
N LYS A 49 -10.35 24.43 -23.68
CA LYS A 49 -10.80 25.72 -24.21
C LYS A 49 -9.67 26.46 -24.93
N LEU A 50 -8.50 26.59 -24.30
CA LEU A 50 -7.32 27.19 -24.93
C LEU A 50 -6.88 26.44 -26.19
N ALA A 51 -6.98 25.11 -26.19
CA ALA A 51 -6.68 24.32 -27.37
C ALA A 51 -7.65 24.63 -28.54
N LEU A 52 -8.96 24.72 -28.30
CA LEU A 52 -9.91 25.07 -29.36
C LEU A 52 -9.72 26.48 -29.91
N ASP A 53 -9.39 27.43 -29.03
CA ASP A 53 -9.11 28.83 -29.41
C ASP A 53 -7.76 29.00 -30.14
N ASN A 54 -7.00 27.92 -30.31
CA ASN A 54 -5.66 27.91 -30.89
C ASN A 54 -4.68 28.85 -30.18
N VAL A 55 -4.86 28.99 -28.87
CA VAL A 55 -3.98 29.79 -28.01
C VAL A 55 -2.80 28.92 -27.58
N GLU A 56 -1.59 29.33 -27.94
CA GLU A 56 -0.36 28.70 -27.47
C GLU A 56 0.10 29.35 -26.16
N SER A 57 0.39 28.55 -25.14
CA SER A 57 1.07 29.00 -23.93
C SER A 57 2.02 27.91 -23.41
N LYS A 58 3.10 28.34 -22.76
CA LYS A 58 4.09 27.40 -22.19
C LYS A 58 3.47 26.55 -21.09
N GLU A 59 2.58 27.15 -20.32
CA GLU A 59 1.87 26.53 -19.21
C GLU A 59 0.86 25.50 -19.71
N ALA A 60 0.09 25.79 -20.77
CA ALA A 60 -0.83 24.83 -21.37
C ALA A 60 -0.07 23.67 -22.05
N ALA A 61 1.07 23.95 -22.69
CA ALA A 61 1.93 22.92 -23.25
C ALA A 61 2.50 21.99 -22.17
N PHE A 62 2.97 22.55 -21.05
CA PHE A 62 3.42 21.79 -19.89
C PHE A 62 2.32 20.90 -19.33
N MET A 63 1.12 21.43 -19.10
CA MET A 63 0.02 20.62 -18.57
C MET A 63 -0.43 19.50 -19.51
N LYS A 64 -0.43 19.79 -20.82
CA LYS A 64 -0.68 18.77 -21.84
C LYS A 64 0.36 17.65 -21.76
N GLU A 65 1.64 17.98 -21.57
CA GLU A 65 2.71 16.99 -21.36
C GLU A 65 2.47 16.16 -20.09
N GLN A 66 2.05 16.78 -19.00
CA GLN A 66 1.66 16.06 -17.79
C GLN A 66 0.54 15.05 -18.08
N PHE A 67 -0.55 15.45 -18.72
CA PHE A 67 -1.63 14.52 -19.08
C PHE A 67 -1.18 13.42 -20.06
N GLN A 68 -0.23 13.72 -20.95
CA GLN A 68 0.37 12.75 -21.85
C GLN A 68 1.19 11.70 -21.10
N LYS A 69 1.96 12.09 -20.07
CA LYS A 69 2.65 11.15 -19.18
C LYS A 69 1.68 10.21 -18.45
N VAL A 70 0.56 10.74 -17.93
CA VAL A 70 -0.50 9.91 -17.33
C VAL A 70 -1.09 8.93 -18.35
N ARG A 71 -1.33 9.38 -19.59
CA ARG A 71 -1.81 8.51 -20.66
C ARG A 71 -0.84 7.36 -20.96
N GLU A 72 0.44 7.65 -21.13
CA GLU A 72 1.46 6.65 -21.46
C GLU A 72 1.61 5.63 -20.33
N ARG A 73 1.60 6.10 -19.07
CA ARG A 73 1.59 5.22 -17.91
C ARG A 73 0.31 4.39 -17.84
N LEU A 74 -0.84 4.94 -18.20
CA LEU A 74 -2.09 4.18 -18.26
C LEU A 74 -2.10 3.14 -19.38
N GLU A 75 -1.39 3.33 -20.48
CA GLU A 75 -1.26 2.32 -21.54
C GLU A 75 -0.40 1.13 -21.05
N VAL A 76 0.72 1.40 -20.36
CA VAL A 76 1.53 0.36 -19.69
C VAL A 76 0.74 -0.34 -18.58
N VAL A 77 0.04 0.45 -17.77
CA VAL A 77 -0.79 -0.07 -16.69
C VAL A 77 -1.95 -0.84 -17.34
N SER A 78 -2.56 -0.43 -18.45
CA SER A 78 -3.60 -1.19 -19.20
C SER A 78 -3.11 -2.54 -19.75
N GLU A 79 -1.83 -2.68 -20.09
CA GLU A 79 -1.21 -3.95 -20.51
C GLU A 79 -0.88 -4.85 -19.31
N GLU A 80 -0.66 -4.28 -18.12
CA GLU A 80 -0.58 -4.99 -16.83
C GLU A 80 -1.96 -5.12 -16.12
N ILE A 81 -2.99 -4.40 -16.58
CA ILE A 81 -4.35 -4.28 -16.04
C ILE A 81 -5.31 -5.07 -16.93
N GLN A 82 -5.42 -6.35 -16.61
CA GLN A 82 -6.75 -6.97 -16.52
C GLN A 82 -7.21 -7.15 -15.07
N ARG A 83 -6.49 -6.59 -14.09
CA ARG A 83 -6.62 -6.99 -12.68
C ARG A 83 -7.78 -6.37 -11.91
N ILE A 84 -8.16 -5.09 -12.11
CA ILE A 84 -9.34 -4.53 -11.40
C ILE A 84 -10.60 -5.30 -11.80
N ASN A 85 -10.78 -5.51 -13.11
CA ASN A 85 -11.88 -6.30 -13.64
C ASN A 85 -11.82 -7.76 -13.21
N ASP A 86 -10.64 -8.38 -13.13
CA ASP A 86 -10.51 -9.76 -12.65
C ASP A 86 -10.76 -9.89 -11.15
N GLU A 87 -10.37 -8.91 -10.34
CA GLU A 87 -10.69 -8.84 -8.90
C GLU A 87 -12.20 -8.68 -8.67
N ILE A 88 -12.86 -7.80 -9.46
CA ILE A 88 -14.32 -7.63 -9.48
C ILE A 88 -15.05 -8.89 -10.00
N LYS A 89 -14.51 -9.57 -11.02
CA LYS A 89 -15.08 -10.82 -11.53
C LYS A 89 -14.99 -11.95 -10.52
N LYS A 90 -13.84 -12.08 -9.85
CA LYS A 90 -13.61 -13.10 -8.81
C LYS A 90 -14.51 -12.92 -7.60
N SER A 91 -14.98 -11.69 -7.35
CA SER A 91 -15.90 -11.39 -6.26
C SER A 91 -17.37 -11.56 -6.61
N GLY A 92 -17.71 -11.90 -7.86
CA GLY A 92 -19.09 -12.09 -8.28
C GLY A 92 -19.89 -10.79 -8.37
N VAL A 93 -19.23 -9.63 -8.31
CA VAL A 93 -19.84 -8.32 -8.50
C VAL A 93 -20.22 -8.16 -9.98
N ASP A 94 -21.42 -7.63 -10.22
CA ASP A 94 -22.17 -7.67 -11.48
C ASP A 94 -21.35 -7.28 -12.74
N ALA A 95 -21.72 -7.82 -13.90
CA ALA A 95 -21.06 -7.60 -15.20
C ALA A 95 -20.99 -6.12 -15.64
N ALA A 96 -21.69 -5.23 -14.94
CA ALA A 96 -21.77 -3.80 -15.19
C ALA A 96 -20.45 -3.04 -15.03
N TYR A 97 -19.52 -3.49 -14.18
CA TYR A 97 -18.25 -2.78 -13.94
C TYR A 97 -17.22 -3.01 -15.05
N PHE A 98 -17.34 -4.09 -15.82
CA PHE A 98 -16.39 -4.46 -16.87
C PHE A 98 -16.23 -3.36 -17.92
N SER A 99 -17.32 -2.72 -18.32
CA SER A 99 -17.29 -1.63 -19.31
C SER A 99 -16.84 -0.29 -18.72
N VAL A 100 -16.84 -0.10 -17.39
CA VAL A 100 -16.60 1.22 -16.78
C VAL A 100 -15.17 1.68 -16.99
N GLU A 101 -14.19 0.83 -16.70
CA GLU A 101 -12.77 1.15 -16.86
C GLU A 101 -12.44 1.42 -18.34
N GLU A 102 -12.91 0.56 -19.24
CA GLU A 102 -12.70 0.71 -20.68
C GLU A 102 -13.33 2.01 -21.20
N ASN A 103 -14.56 2.31 -20.78
CA ASN A 103 -15.26 3.54 -21.18
C ASN A 103 -14.51 4.78 -20.69
N ILE A 104 -14.09 4.83 -19.42
CA ILE A 104 -13.34 5.97 -18.86
C ILE A 104 -12.02 6.18 -19.61
N THR A 105 -11.25 5.11 -19.81
CA THR A 105 -9.98 5.17 -20.53
C THR A 105 -10.18 5.67 -21.96
N ASN A 106 -11.21 5.18 -22.67
CA ASN A 106 -11.50 5.61 -24.03
C ASN A 106 -12.01 7.05 -24.11
N GLN A 107 -12.84 7.50 -23.16
CA GLN A 107 -13.26 8.89 -23.04
C GLN A 107 -12.05 9.82 -22.86
N PHE A 108 -11.12 9.48 -21.97
CA PHE A 108 -9.88 10.24 -21.78
C PHE A 108 -8.98 10.24 -23.03
N ARG A 109 -8.83 9.10 -23.72
CA ARG A 109 -8.10 9.03 -25.00
C ARG A 109 -8.68 10.00 -26.03
N LYS A 110 -10.02 10.08 -26.14
CA LYS A 110 -10.70 11.01 -27.07
C LYS A 110 -10.56 12.48 -26.64
N TYR A 111 -10.49 12.76 -25.33
CA TYR A 111 -10.13 14.08 -24.84
C TYR A 111 -8.69 14.46 -25.26
N MET A 112 -7.73 13.57 -25.06
CA MET A 112 -6.33 13.79 -25.47
C MET A 112 -6.16 13.96 -26.98
N ASP A 113 -7.00 13.32 -27.79
CA ASP A 113 -7.04 13.53 -29.24
C ASP A 113 -7.32 14.99 -29.63
N ILE A 114 -8.10 15.73 -28.83
CA ILE A 114 -8.35 17.17 -29.05
C ILE A 114 -7.05 17.95 -28.81
N LEU A 115 -6.40 17.71 -27.66
CA LEU A 115 -5.17 18.42 -27.28
C LEU A 115 -4.01 18.13 -28.23
N ASN A 116 -3.97 16.92 -28.79
CA ASN A 116 -2.93 16.47 -29.72
C ASN A 116 -3.22 16.81 -31.19
N ALA A 117 -4.43 17.26 -31.53
CA ALA A 117 -4.78 17.60 -32.90
C ALA A 117 -4.14 18.91 -33.38
N LYS A 118 -3.74 18.92 -34.65
CA LYS A 118 -3.42 20.16 -35.37
C LYS A 118 -4.67 21.07 -35.39
N PRO A 119 -4.53 22.41 -35.38
CA PRO A 119 -5.64 23.37 -35.35
C PRO A 119 -6.82 23.00 -36.27
N LYS A 120 -6.54 22.71 -37.55
CA LYS A 120 -7.54 22.35 -38.57
C LYS A 120 -8.37 21.09 -38.29
N PHE A 121 -7.96 20.25 -37.34
CA PHE A 121 -8.64 19.01 -36.97
C PHE A 121 -9.30 19.07 -35.58
N ARG A 122 -9.11 20.14 -34.81
CA ARG A 122 -9.58 20.23 -33.42
C ARG A 122 -11.10 20.16 -33.30
N GLU A 123 -11.85 20.85 -34.18
CA GLU A 123 -13.31 20.78 -34.20
C GLU A 123 -13.84 19.38 -34.54
N VAL A 124 -13.19 18.67 -35.46
CA VAL A 124 -13.56 17.29 -35.79
C VAL A 124 -13.32 16.38 -34.58
N LYS A 125 -12.19 16.55 -33.88
CA LYS A 125 -11.90 15.80 -32.65
C LYS A 125 -12.85 16.15 -31.50
N LYS A 126 -13.23 17.42 -31.33
CA LYS A 126 -14.26 17.87 -30.39
C LYS A 126 -15.57 17.11 -30.62
N LYS A 127 -16.08 17.08 -31.85
CA LYS A 127 -17.31 16.36 -32.19
C LYS A 127 -17.21 14.86 -31.88
N LEU A 128 -16.12 14.22 -32.27
CA LEU A 128 -15.87 12.80 -31.99
C LEU A 128 -15.83 12.50 -30.49
N PHE A 129 -15.20 13.37 -29.70
CA PHE A 129 -15.16 13.25 -28.25
C PHE A 129 -16.55 13.37 -27.62
N LEU A 130 -17.31 14.41 -27.97
CA LEU A 130 -18.66 14.62 -27.43
C LEU A 130 -19.61 13.46 -27.78
N GLU A 131 -19.57 12.98 -29.03
CA GLU A 131 -20.38 11.83 -29.45
C GLU A 131 -19.97 10.54 -28.73
N HIS A 132 -18.66 10.30 -28.59
CA HIS A 132 -18.15 9.10 -27.94
C HIS A 132 -18.49 9.11 -26.45
N PHE A 133 -18.28 10.24 -25.76
CA PHE A 133 -18.60 10.41 -24.35
C PHE A 133 -20.07 10.05 -24.05
N ALA A 134 -21.01 10.58 -24.85
CA ALA A 134 -22.42 10.26 -24.70
C ALA A 134 -22.74 8.78 -25.00
N LYS A 135 -22.15 8.20 -26.05
CA LYS A 135 -22.40 6.80 -26.46
C LYS A 135 -21.84 5.78 -25.47
N THR A 136 -20.76 6.10 -24.77
CA THR A 136 -20.12 5.21 -23.79
C THR A 136 -20.56 5.45 -22.36
N GLY A 137 -21.76 6.01 -22.14
CA GLY A 137 -22.35 6.14 -20.80
C GLY A 137 -22.00 7.44 -20.06
N GLY A 138 -21.18 8.31 -20.64
CA GLY A 138 -20.88 9.64 -20.11
C GLY A 138 -20.37 9.62 -18.67
N ASP A 139 -20.97 10.46 -17.83
CA ASP A 139 -20.69 10.61 -16.40
C ASP A 139 -21.16 9.42 -15.54
N LYS A 140 -22.05 8.55 -16.08
CA LYS A 140 -22.52 7.36 -15.35
C LYS A 140 -21.38 6.40 -15.01
N ASN A 141 -20.32 6.33 -15.83
CA ASN A 141 -19.18 5.47 -15.54
C ASN A 141 -18.46 5.89 -14.25
N LEU A 142 -18.23 7.19 -14.08
CA LEU A 142 -17.60 7.74 -12.88
C LEU A 142 -18.47 7.51 -11.63
N ASN A 143 -19.78 7.76 -11.73
CA ASN A 143 -20.71 7.51 -10.62
C ASN A 143 -20.78 6.01 -10.28
N THR A 144 -20.74 5.13 -11.27
CA THR A 144 -20.68 3.67 -11.06
C THR A 144 -19.40 3.28 -10.33
N LEU A 145 -18.24 3.83 -10.74
CA LEU A 145 -16.96 3.60 -10.06
C LEU A 145 -16.98 4.12 -8.61
N TYR A 146 -17.52 5.31 -8.39
CA TYR A 146 -17.71 5.89 -7.05
C TYR A 146 -18.53 4.96 -6.16
N ASN A 147 -19.70 4.53 -6.63
CA ASN A 147 -20.59 3.61 -5.92
C ASN A 147 -19.94 2.24 -5.64
N ALA A 148 -19.11 1.74 -6.56
CA ALA A 148 -18.33 0.52 -6.34
C ALA A 148 -17.38 0.67 -5.15
N VAL A 149 -16.71 1.81 -5.05
CA VAL A 149 -15.70 2.09 -4.03
C VAL A 149 -16.34 2.42 -2.68
N THR A 150 -17.46 3.15 -2.67
CA THR A 150 -18.13 3.54 -1.43
C THR A 150 -19.04 2.45 -0.87
N GLY A 151 -19.39 1.44 -1.66
CA GLY A 151 -20.34 0.39 -1.29
C GLY A 151 -21.80 0.81 -1.48
N ASP A 152 -22.07 1.96 -2.10
CA ASP A 152 -23.42 2.43 -2.43
C ASP A 152 -23.92 1.77 -3.73
N ASN A 153 -23.95 0.43 -3.72
CA ASN A 153 -24.36 -0.41 -4.85
C ASN A 153 -25.36 -1.47 -4.39
N PHE A 154 -25.98 -2.19 -5.34
CA PHE A 154 -27.04 -3.16 -5.05
C PHE A 154 -26.60 -4.30 -4.10
N SER A 155 -25.31 -4.66 -4.10
CA SER A 155 -24.76 -5.69 -3.22
C SER A 155 -24.43 -5.18 -1.81
N GLY A 156 -24.28 -3.86 -1.63
CA GLY A 156 -23.85 -3.23 -0.37
C GLY A 156 -22.37 -3.43 -0.03
N GLU A 157 -21.63 -4.27 -0.78
CA GLU A 157 -20.20 -4.50 -0.57
C GLU A 157 -19.35 -3.55 -1.42
N SER A 158 -18.31 -2.98 -0.81
CA SER A 158 -17.33 -2.16 -1.52
C SER A 158 -16.31 -3.04 -2.24
N VAL A 159 -15.92 -2.66 -3.46
CA VAL A 159 -14.81 -3.31 -4.17
C VAL A 159 -13.50 -3.28 -3.36
N LEU A 160 -13.31 -2.27 -2.51
CA LEU A 160 -12.14 -2.20 -1.63
C LEU A 160 -12.17 -3.31 -0.57
N GLU A 161 -13.32 -3.57 0.06
CA GLU A 161 -13.46 -4.59 1.10
C GLU A 161 -13.33 -6.00 0.52
N ILE A 162 -13.89 -6.18 -0.67
CA ILE A 162 -13.77 -7.40 -1.45
C ILE A 162 -12.30 -7.70 -1.78
N THR A 163 -11.59 -6.74 -2.40
CA THR A 163 -10.17 -6.91 -2.75
C THR A 163 -9.34 -7.13 -1.49
N LEU A 164 -9.63 -6.40 -0.41
CA LEU A 164 -8.97 -6.57 0.88
C LEU A 164 -9.08 -8.00 1.42
N ASN A 165 -10.25 -8.61 1.33
CA ASN A 165 -10.47 -9.99 1.77
C ASN A 165 -9.77 -10.99 0.84
N TYR A 166 -9.85 -10.78 -0.48
CA TYR A 166 -9.24 -11.67 -1.47
C TYR A 166 -7.69 -11.65 -1.41
N GLU A 167 -7.09 -10.48 -1.27
CA GLU A 167 -5.64 -10.28 -1.14
C GLU A 167 -5.13 -10.62 0.28
N GLU A 168 -5.97 -11.24 1.11
CA GLU A 168 -5.69 -11.59 2.49
C GLU A 168 -5.07 -10.42 3.27
N LYS A 169 -5.60 -9.21 3.09
CA LYS A 169 -5.13 -7.96 3.70
C LYS A 169 -3.65 -7.66 3.47
N SER A 170 -3.14 -7.95 2.27
CA SER A 170 -1.82 -7.49 1.82
C SER A 170 -1.83 -5.98 1.58
N ARG A 171 -1.07 -5.23 2.38
CA ARG A 171 -0.92 -3.76 2.24
C ARG A 171 -0.48 -3.38 0.83
N ARG A 172 0.60 -3.99 0.30
CA ARG A 172 1.12 -3.67 -1.03
C ARG A 172 0.08 -3.89 -2.13
N ALA A 173 -0.63 -5.03 -2.10
CA ALA A 173 -1.67 -5.31 -3.09
C ALA A 173 -2.81 -4.28 -3.01
N MET A 174 -3.19 -3.85 -1.80
CA MET A 174 -4.19 -2.82 -1.61
C MET A 174 -3.70 -1.42 -2.02
N GLU A 175 -2.44 -1.07 -1.78
CA GLU A 175 -1.85 0.18 -2.27
C GLU A 175 -1.83 0.21 -3.80
N ASP A 176 -1.42 -0.89 -4.44
CA ASP A 176 -1.48 -1.07 -5.88
C ASP A 176 -2.91 -0.88 -6.41
N PHE A 177 -3.90 -1.49 -5.77
CA PHE A 177 -5.30 -1.36 -6.16
C PHE A 177 -5.83 0.07 -5.99
N CYS A 178 -5.60 0.70 -4.84
CA CYS A 178 -5.96 2.10 -4.56
C CYS A 178 -5.30 3.05 -5.57
N ALA A 179 -4.03 2.83 -5.92
CA ALA A 179 -3.33 3.63 -6.91
C ALA A 179 -3.96 3.52 -8.30
N ARG A 180 -4.36 2.31 -8.72
CA ARG A 180 -5.09 2.11 -9.98
C ARG A 180 -6.43 2.84 -9.99
N LEU A 181 -7.21 2.74 -8.91
CA LEU A 181 -8.49 3.45 -8.76
C LEU A 181 -8.31 4.97 -8.82
N LYS A 182 -7.32 5.53 -8.10
CA LYS A 182 -7.02 6.98 -8.14
C LYS A 182 -6.67 7.45 -9.55
N LYS A 183 -5.87 6.68 -10.29
CA LYS A 183 -5.54 6.97 -11.70
C LYS A 183 -6.82 6.99 -12.55
N LEU A 184 -7.70 6.01 -12.38
CA LEU A 184 -8.95 5.90 -13.14
C LEU A 184 -9.92 7.05 -12.84
N PHE A 185 -10.07 7.45 -11.57
CA PHE A 185 -10.82 8.66 -11.22
C PHE A 185 -10.22 9.91 -11.84
N CYS A 186 -8.89 10.08 -11.76
CA CYS A 186 -8.20 11.25 -12.31
C CYS A 186 -8.53 11.45 -13.81
N ILE A 187 -8.38 10.39 -14.62
CA ILE A 187 -8.63 10.52 -16.06
C ILE A 187 -10.11 10.63 -16.42
N GLY A 188 -10.99 9.97 -15.66
CA GLY A 188 -12.43 10.13 -15.85
C GLY A 188 -12.87 11.56 -15.54
N LEU A 189 -12.37 12.17 -14.47
CA LEU A 189 -12.68 13.54 -14.09
C LEU A 189 -12.15 14.56 -15.09
N ILE A 190 -10.94 14.35 -15.63
CA ILE A 190 -10.41 15.17 -16.73
C ILE A 190 -11.36 15.10 -17.95
N ALA A 191 -11.80 13.90 -18.33
CA ALA A 191 -12.72 13.73 -19.45
C ALA A 191 -14.09 14.39 -19.16
N LEU A 192 -14.65 14.21 -17.97
CA LEU A 192 -15.94 14.80 -17.58
C LEU A 192 -15.91 16.34 -17.62
N LEU A 193 -14.89 16.95 -17.02
CA LEU A 193 -14.75 18.41 -17.00
C LEU A 193 -14.44 18.97 -18.39
N GLY A 194 -13.64 18.25 -19.17
CA GLY A 194 -13.45 18.54 -20.58
C GLY A 194 -14.77 18.51 -21.36
N HIS A 195 -15.64 17.53 -21.11
CA HIS A 195 -16.96 17.46 -21.74
C HIS A 195 -17.86 18.63 -21.33
N ALA A 196 -17.95 18.94 -20.04
CA ALA A 196 -18.75 20.06 -19.53
C ALA A 196 -18.31 21.40 -20.15
N ALA A 197 -16.99 21.63 -20.23
CA ALA A 197 -16.41 22.81 -20.84
C ALA A 197 -16.76 22.99 -22.31
N LEU A 198 -16.85 21.89 -23.05
CA LEU A 198 -17.11 21.89 -24.50
C LEU A 198 -18.59 21.99 -24.86
N LYS A 199 -19.46 21.72 -23.90
CA LYS A 199 -20.92 21.85 -24.03
C LYS A 199 -21.45 23.24 -23.67
N GLU A 200 -20.62 24.08 -23.04
CA GLU A 200 -20.93 25.48 -22.69
C GLU A 200 -22.15 25.64 -21.76
N TYR A 201 -22.55 24.58 -21.03
CA TYR A 201 -23.68 24.64 -20.08
C TYR A 201 -23.34 25.36 -18.76
N GLY A 202 -22.08 25.68 -18.50
CA GLY A 202 -21.65 26.40 -17.29
C GLY A 202 -21.61 25.53 -16.01
N GLU A 203 -21.69 24.21 -16.15
CA GLU A 203 -21.76 23.25 -15.03
C GLU A 203 -20.39 22.89 -14.42
N GLU A 204 -19.29 23.46 -14.93
CA GLU A 204 -17.92 23.11 -14.53
C GLU A 204 -17.66 23.30 -13.03
N GLU A 205 -18.10 24.42 -12.45
CA GLU A 205 -17.85 24.73 -11.04
C GLU A 205 -18.64 23.81 -10.09
N GLU A 206 -19.88 23.48 -10.46
CA GLU A 206 -20.73 22.56 -9.70
C GLU A 206 -20.18 21.14 -9.74
N LEU A 207 -19.80 20.66 -10.93
CA LEU A 207 -19.16 19.35 -11.10
C LEU A 207 -17.84 19.27 -10.33
N LEU A 208 -17.03 20.33 -10.37
CA LEU A 208 -15.81 20.41 -9.59
C LEU A 208 -16.12 20.21 -8.10
N LYS A 209 -17.06 20.99 -7.56
CA LYS A 209 -17.43 20.91 -6.14
C LYS A 209 -17.92 19.51 -5.74
N ASP A 210 -18.88 18.97 -6.48
CA ASP A 210 -19.46 17.63 -6.23
C ASP A 210 -18.38 16.55 -6.25
N TRP A 211 -17.56 16.52 -7.32
CA TRP A 211 -16.51 15.51 -7.43
C TRP A 211 -15.37 15.72 -6.46
N GLY A 212 -15.09 16.96 -6.03
CA GLY A 212 -14.17 17.23 -4.93
C GLY A 212 -14.62 16.60 -3.61
N GLU A 213 -15.91 16.64 -3.30
CA GLU A 213 -16.47 15.99 -2.11
C GLU A 213 -16.48 14.46 -2.24
N LYS A 214 -16.89 13.92 -3.40
CA LYS A 214 -16.85 12.48 -3.69
C LYS A 214 -15.43 11.91 -3.60
N MET A 215 -14.43 12.61 -4.11
CA MET A 215 -13.04 12.15 -4.04
C MET A 215 -12.48 12.13 -2.61
N LYS A 216 -12.94 13.02 -1.73
CA LYS A 216 -12.61 12.94 -0.29
C LYS A 216 -13.20 11.69 0.34
N ALA A 217 -14.47 11.35 0.03
CA ALA A 217 -15.09 10.12 0.52
C ALA A 217 -14.36 8.86 0.02
N VAL A 218 -13.96 8.84 -1.26
CA VAL A 218 -13.12 7.78 -1.84
C VAL A 218 -11.79 7.65 -1.09
N GLN A 219 -11.10 8.77 -0.83
CA GLN A 219 -9.83 8.76 -0.11
C GLN A 219 -9.95 8.22 1.31
N VAL A 220 -11.02 8.57 2.03
CA VAL A 220 -11.30 8.05 3.38
C VAL A 220 -11.45 6.53 3.34
N LYS A 221 -12.20 5.99 2.37
CA LYS A 221 -12.39 4.54 2.21
C LYS A 221 -11.08 3.82 1.87
N MET A 222 -10.27 4.38 0.97
CA MET A 222 -8.94 3.83 0.64
C MET A 222 -8.02 3.81 1.88
N ASN A 223 -7.96 4.91 2.63
CA ASN A 223 -7.14 4.97 3.85
C ASN A 223 -7.58 3.94 4.89
N ALA A 224 -8.89 3.74 5.05
CA ALA A 224 -9.42 2.78 6.02
C ALA A 224 -8.97 1.34 5.74
N VAL A 225 -8.95 0.91 4.47
CA VAL A 225 -8.51 -0.46 4.12
C VAL A 225 -7.00 -0.64 4.19
N ILE A 226 -6.21 0.40 3.88
CA ILE A 226 -4.75 0.39 4.08
C ILE A 226 -4.42 0.33 5.57
N GLU A 227 -5.10 1.15 6.39
CA GLU A 227 -4.93 1.15 7.83
C GLU A 227 -5.29 -0.22 8.42
N ASP A 228 -6.38 -0.85 7.97
CA ASP A 228 -6.74 -2.21 8.41
C ASP A 228 -5.64 -3.24 8.09
N CYS A 229 -4.98 -3.14 6.93
CA CYS A 229 -3.81 -3.99 6.62
C CYS A 229 -2.68 -3.77 7.63
N ILE A 230 -2.41 -2.52 8.01
CA ILE A 230 -1.37 -2.16 8.97
C ILE A 230 -1.74 -2.65 10.37
N VAL A 231 -2.88 -2.24 10.93
CA VAL A 231 -3.20 -2.57 12.34
C VAL A 231 -3.43 -4.06 12.58
N SER A 232 -3.88 -4.81 11.57
CA SER A 232 -4.16 -6.24 11.72
C SER A 232 -2.98 -7.15 11.38
N PHE A 233 -1.85 -6.62 10.90
CA PHE A 233 -0.68 -7.40 10.49
C PHE A 233 -0.19 -8.39 11.56
N PRO A 234 -0.11 -8.05 12.86
CA PRO A 234 0.45 -8.98 13.85
C PRO A 234 -0.39 -10.25 13.98
N LYS A 235 -1.73 -10.10 13.93
CA LYS A 235 -2.63 -11.22 14.07
C LYS A 235 -2.62 -12.11 12.83
N GLN A 236 -2.52 -11.50 11.65
CA GLN A 236 -2.39 -12.24 10.39
C GLN A 236 -1.07 -13.01 10.32
N ALA A 237 0.05 -12.35 10.64
CA ALA A 237 1.37 -12.96 10.70
C ALA A 237 1.40 -14.17 11.65
N GLU A 238 0.74 -14.09 12.81
CA GLU A 238 0.58 -15.24 13.74
C GLU A 238 -0.16 -16.41 13.07
N LEU A 239 -1.31 -16.16 12.45
CA LEU A 239 -2.12 -17.18 11.79
C LEU A 239 -1.41 -17.82 10.60
N GLU A 240 -0.73 -17.02 9.80
CA GLU A 240 0.04 -17.48 8.64
C GLU A 240 1.27 -18.28 9.02
N SER A 241 1.95 -17.86 10.09
CA SER A 241 3.07 -18.62 10.67
C SER A 241 2.57 -19.96 11.18
N ARG A 242 1.41 -20.01 11.86
CA ARG A 242 0.79 -21.26 12.32
C ARG A 242 0.46 -22.19 11.16
N ARG A 243 -0.09 -21.65 10.05
CA ARG A 243 -0.35 -22.43 8.84
C ARG A 243 0.96 -23.00 8.27
N LEU A 244 2.00 -22.18 8.12
CA LEU A 244 3.28 -22.63 7.58
C LEU A 244 3.92 -23.72 8.45
N VAL A 245 3.99 -23.53 9.78
CA VAL A 245 4.55 -24.52 10.70
C VAL A 245 3.80 -25.86 10.63
N ARG A 246 2.47 -25.83 10.50
CA ARG A 246 1.65 -27.03 10.34
C ARG A 246 1.89 -27.71 8.98
N ASP A 247 1.97 -26.94 7.90
CA ASP A 247 2.03 -27.47 6.54
C ASP A 247 3.46 -27.91 6.14
N GLN A 248 4.49 -27.51 6.90
CA GLN A 248 5.91 -27.76 6.64
C GLN A 248 6.59 -28.50 7.80
N ALA A 249 5.95 -29.56 8.31
CA ALA A 249 6.43 -30.31 9.48
C ALA A 249 7.78 -31.03 9.29
N ASP A 250 8.18 -31.26 8.04
CA ASP A 250 9.42 -31.99 7.69
C ASP A 250 10.68 -31.10 7.63
N LEU A 251 10.52 -29.77 7.75
CA LEU A 251 11.65 -28.85 7.72
C LEU A 251 12.49 -28.97 8.99
N SER A 252 13.81 -28.86 8.83
CA SER A 252 14.70 -28.61 9.98
C SER A 252 14.39 -27.26 10.63
N ASN A 253 14.80 -27.07 11.89
CA ASN A 253 14.54 -25.83 12.61
C ASN A 253 15.06 -24.58 11.87
N GLN A 254 16.23 -24.66 11.23
CA GLN A 254 16.77 -23.55 10.44
C GLN A 254 15.98 -23.30 9.16
N GLN A 255 15.66 -24.35 8.41
CA GLN A 255 14.82 -24.21 7.21
C GLN A 255 13.44 -23.63 7.53
N LEU A 256 12.87 -24.01 8.68
CA LEU A 256 11.60 -23.48 9.16
C LEU A 256 11.73 -21.99 9.54
N ALA A 257 12.80 -21.61 10.24
CA ALA A 257 13.07 -20.20 10.58
C ALA A 257 13.21 -19.34 9.32
N ASP A 258 13.98 -19.80 8.33
CA ASP A 258 14.19 -19.10 7.07
C ASP A 258 12.88 -19.01 6.26
N ALA A 259 12.12 -20.09 6.17
CA ALA A 259 10.83 -20.09 5.47
C ALA A 259 9.82 -19.12 6.08
N LEU A 260 9.79 -19.02 7.42
CA LEU A 260 8.97 -18.03 8.12
C LEU A 260 9.42 -16.61 7.80
N ILE A 261 10.73 -16.31 7.86
CA ILE A 261 11.26 -14.99 7.54
C ILE A 261 10.98 -14.60 6.08
N GLU A 262 11.21 -15.49 5.12
CA GLU A 262 10.93 -15.22 3.70
C GLU A 262 9.45 -14.90 3.46
N LYS A 263 8.55 -15.64 4.12
CA LYS A 263 7.12 -15.38 4.01
C LYS A 263 6.74 -14.03 4.63
N LEU A 264 7.19 -13.78 5.85
CA LEU A 264 6.83 -12.58 6.61
C LEU A 264 7.39 -11.31 5.96
N LYS A 265 8.67 -11.28 5.60
CA LYS A 265 9.31 -10.11 4.99
C LYS A 265 8.74 -9.78 3.60
N LYS A 266 8.25 -10.79 2.87
CA LYS A 266 7.65 -10.59 1.55
C LYS A 266 6.27 -9.91 1.64
N LYS A 267 5.46 -10.28 2.62
CA LYS A 267 4.09 -9.75 2.79
C LYS A 267 4.05 -8.47 3.64
N TYR A 268 4.93 -8.38 4.63
CA TYR A 268 5.03 -7.28 5.59
C TYR A 268 6.43 -6.66 5.51
N ASP A 269 6.74 -6.12 4.34
CA ASP A 269 8.06 -5.57 3.98
C ASP A 269 8.46 -4.32 4.77
N TRP A 270 7.49 -3.65 5.41
CA TRP A 270 7.71 -2.52 6.32
C TRP A 270 8.00 -2.94 7.77
N VAL A 271 8.07 -4.24 8.05
CA VAL A 271 8.27 -4.79 9.39
C VAL A 271 9.60 -5.55 9.45
N GLY A 272 10.40 -5.24 10.47
CA GLY A 272 11.56 -6.05 10.84
C GLY A 272 11.11 -7.29 11.61
N TRP A 273 11.66 -8.46 11.27
CA TRP A 273 11.25 -9.76 11.81
C TRP A 273 12.44 -10.51 12.41
N SER A 274 12.21 -11.24 13.50
CA SER A 274 13.16 -12.19 14.09
C SER A 274 12.42 -13.46 14.51
N VAL A 275 12.87 -14.60 13.99
CA VAL A 275 12.27 -15.93 14.21
C VAL A 275 13.30 -16.81 14.91
N ARG A 276 12.91 -17.39 16.05
CA ARG A 276 13.71 -18.40 16.75
C ARG A 276 12.95 -19.70 16.84
N VAL A 277 13.61 -20.80 16.49
CA VAL A 277 13.05 -22.16 16.52
C VAL A 277 13.96 -23.04 17.37
N PHE A 278 13.41 -23.70 18.38
CA PHE A 278 14.17 -24.53 19.31
C PHE A 278 13.26 -25.53 20.02
N ARG A 279 13.81 -26.63 20.55
CA ARG A 279 13.02 -27.59 21.31
C ARG A 279 13.19 -27.43 22.82
N SER A 280 12.10 -27.72 23.53
CA SER A 280 12.09 -27.84 24.97
C SER A 280 13.10 -28.92 25.41
N PRO A 281 13.90 -28.67 26.46
CA PRO A 281 14.85 -29.66 26.99
C PRO A 281 14.16 -30.99 27.31
N SER A 282 14.82 -32.10 26.98
CA SER A 282 14.34 -33.45 27.30
C SER A 282 15.33 -34.19 28.20
N GLY A 283 14.82 -34.87 29.23
CA GLY A 283 15.62 -35.61 30.22
C GLY A 283 15.01 -35.59 31.62
N LEU A 284 15.38 -36.58 32.45
CA LEU A 284 14.91 -36.72 33.85
C LEU A 284 15.49 -35.64 34.80
N PHE A 285 16.66 -35.09 34.46
CA PHE A 285 17.40 -34.12 35.28
C PHE A 285 17.47 -32.71 34.68
N THR A 286 16.77 -32.46 33.56
CA THR A 286 16.76 -31.15 32.92
C THR A 286 15.71 -30.25 33.56
N ASN A 287 16.12 -29.05 34.01
CA ASN A 287 15.15 -28.05 34.46
C ASN A 287 14.25 -27.69 33.27
N LYS A 288 12.97 -28.06 33.35
CA LYS A 288 11.94 -27.78 32.33
C LYS A 288 11.44 -26.33 32.41
N LYS A 289 11.79 -25.62 33.49
CA LYS A 289 11.55 -24.20 33.69
C LYS A 289 12.85 -23.45 33.34
N ASP A 290 12.73 -22.21 32.86
CA ASP A 290 13.85 -21.28 32.65
C ASP A 290 14.85 -21.62 31.52
N PHE A 291 14.42 -22.34 30.48
CA PHE A 291 15.26 -22.59 29.29
C PHE A 291 15.15 -21.49 28.23
N HIS A 292 14.15 -20.62 28.33
CA HIS A 292 14.05 -19.39 27.56
C HIS A 292 13.24 -18.35 28.34
N CYS A 293 13.42 -17.06 28.06
CA CYS A 293 12.67 -15.97 28.69
C CYS A 293 12.39 -14.85 27.68
N PRO A 294 11.18 -14.78 27.11
CA PRO A 294 10.78 -13.69 26.23
C PRO A 294 10.08 -12.57 27.02
N THR A 295 10.50 -11.33 26.83
CA THR A 295 9.92 -10.10 27.41
C THR A 295 9.49 -9.13 26.29
N GLY A 296 8.71 -8.09 26.62
CA GLY A 296 8.12 -7.18 25.63
C GLY A 296 6.86 -7.72 24.94
N LYS A 297 6.14 -6.83 24.22
CA LYS A 297 4.81 -7.08 23.63
C LYS A 297 4.82 -7.45 22.14
N SER A 298 5.79 -6.99 21.35
CA SER A 298 5.85 -7.21 19.88
C SER A 298 6.37 -8.59 19.49
N ARG A 299 5.68 -9.62 19.97
CA ARG A 299 6.03 -11.03 19.79
C ARG A 299 4.83 -11.94 19.91
N PHE A 300 4.90 -13.10 19.27
CA PHE A 300 3.95 -14.19 19.45
C PHE A 300 4.65 -15.55 19.42
N HIS A 301 4.01 -16.53 20.07
CA HIS A 301 4.42 -17.93 20.01
C HIS A 301 3.55 -18.64 18.97
N VAL A 302 4.19 -19.37 18.06
CA VAL A 302 3.50 -20.11 17.00
C VAL A 302 3.27 -21.54 17.48
N SER A 303 2.00 -21.87 17.70
CA SER A 303 1.59 -23.21 18.13
C SER A 303 1.96 -24.26 17.08
N SER A 304 2.54 -25.38 17.54
CA SER A 304 2.87 -26.57 16.74
C SER A 304 2.15 -27.80 17.30
N SER A 305 1.95 -28.83 16.48
CA SER A 305 1.49 -30.15 16.94
C SER A 305 2.56 -30.89 17.74
N ASP A 306 3.84 -30.57 17.55
CA ASP A 306 4.94 -31.02 18.40
C ASP A 306 5.05 -30.11 19.63
N GLU A 307 4.55 -30.56 20.79
CA GLU A 307 4.60 -29.82 22.05
C GLU A 307 6.03 -29.46 22.51
N LYS A 308 7.06 -30.14 21.97
CA LYS A 308 8.45 -29.81 22.27
C LYS A 308 8.97 -28.69 21.38
N LEU A 309 8.37 -28.43 20.22
CA LEU A 309 8.84 -27.41 19.29
C LEU A 309 8.35 -26.02 19.74
N ASN A 310 9.29 -25.11 19.95
CA ASN A 310 9.03 -23.71 20.23
C ASN A 310 9.40 -22.88 19.01
N VAL A 311 8.43 -22.09 18.54
CA VAL A 311 8.64 -21.12 17.47
C VAL A 311 8.22 -19.76 18.02
N VAL A 312 9.19 -18.85 18.18
CA VAL A 312 8.95 -17.51 18.72
C VAL A 312 9.30 -16.47 17.66
N VAL A 313 8.29 -15.77 17.21
CA VAL A 313 8.42 -14.66 16.26
C VAL A 313 8.31 -13.36 17.03
N SER A 314 9.24 -12.45 16.81
CA SER A 314 9.15 -11.06 17.26
C SER A 314 9.39 -10.11 16.10
N TYR A 315 8.89 -8.90 16.25
CA TYR A 315 8.82 -7.95 15.16
C TYR A 315 8.91 -6.50 15.64
N SER A 316 9.14 -5.58 14.71
CA SER A 316 9.01 -4.14 14.92
C SER A 316 8.66 -3.45 13.61
N SER A 317 7.67 -2.56 13.64
CA SER A 317 7.27 -1.73 12.49
C SER A 317 7.91 -0.34 12.49
N SER A 318 8.74 -0.04 13.49
CA SER A 318 9.41 1.25 13.69
C SER A 318 10.75 1.03 14.40
N SER A 319 11.63 0.28 13.75
CA SER A 319 12.86 -0.19 14.38
C SER A 319 13.88 0.93 14.55
N GLU A 320 14.38 1.07 15.77
CA GLU A 320 15.48 1.94 16.15
C GLU A 320 16.77 1.12 16.38
N PRO A 321 17.96 1.70 16.13
CA PRO A 321 19.24 1.05 16.38
C PRO A 321 19.41 0.61 17.83
N VAL A 322 20.01 -0.57 18.03
CA VAL A 322 20.35 -1.10 19.35
C VAL A 322 21.79 -0.80 19.72
N ASP A 323 22.02 -0.26 20.93
CA ASP A 323 23.37 -0.07 21.44
C ASP A 323 23.95 -1.40 21.94
N LYS A 324 24.62 -2.11 21.01
CA LYS A 324 25.24 -3.42 21.29
C LYS A 324 26.27 -3.36 22.41
N ASN A 325 27.01 -2.26 22.54
CA ASN A 325 28.01 -2.10 23.59
C ASN A 325 27.34 -1.96 24.95
N HIS A 326 26.27 -1.16 25.03
CA HIS A 326 25.51 -1.02 26.26
C HIS A 326 24.84 -2.34 26.68
N ILE A 327 24.28 -3.09 25.73
CA ILE A 327 23.73 -4.44 25.98
C ILE A 327 24.80 -5.35 26.60
N GLN A 328 26.00 -5.41 26.00
CA GLN A 328 27.08 -6.25 26.52
C GLN A 328 27.55 -5.78 27.91
N GLN A 329 27.68 -4.48 28.14
CA GLN A 329 28.02 -3.92 29.46
C GLN A 329 27.01 -4.31 30.55
N LEU A 330 25.72 -4.27 30.23
CA LEU A 330 24.66 -4.70 31.14
C LEU A 330 24.78 -6.20 31.47
N ILE A 331 25.04 -7.04 30.47
CA ILE A 331 25.24 -8.49 30.65
C ILE A 331 26.48 -8.74 31.53
N ASP A 332 27.60 -8.09 31.23
CA ASP A 332 28.87 -8.28 31.95
C ASP A 332 28.81 -7.78 33.41
N SER A 333 27.93 -6.83 33.71
CA SER A 333 27.71 -6.35 35.08
C SER A 333 27.03 -7.37 36.00
N GLN A 334 26.43 -8.43 35.45
CA GLN A 334 25.68 -9.42 36.22
C GLN A 334 26.61 -10.40 36.95
N LYS A 335 26.49 -10.46 38.28
CA LYS A 335 27.20 -11.45 39.11
C LYS A 335 26.76 -12.90 38.82
N LYS A 336 25.49 -13.09 38.46
CA LYS A 336 24.93 -14.40 38.12
C LYS A 336 24.15 -14.30 36.81
N VAL A 337 24.74 -14.82 35.75
CA VAL A 337 24.18 -14.78 34.40
C VAL A 337 23.23 -15.96 34.21
N THR A 338 21.93 -15.69 34.15
CA THR A 338 20.88 -16.69 33.87
C THR A 338 19.98 -16.22 32.75
N VAL A 339 19.28 -17.15 32.10
CA VAL A 339 18.31 -16.87 31.02
C VAL A 339 17.31 -15.79 31.46
N VAL A 340 16.67 -15.97 32.62
CA VAL A 340 15.65 -15.03 33.13
C VAL A 340 16.26 -13.72 33.59
N SER A 341 17.33 -13.76 34.40
CA SER A 341 17.92 -12.53 34.96
C SER A 341 18.45 -11.56 33.90
N VAL A 342 19.02 -12.09 32.80
CA VAL A 342 19.48 -11.25 31.69
C VAL A 342 18.32 -10.67 30.90
N ALA A 343 17.28 -11.47 30.61
CA ALA A 343 16.11 -10.97 29.88
C ALA A 343 15.40 -9.84 30.63
N GLU A 344 15.18 -10.01 31.93
CA GLU A 344 14.53 -9.02 32.78
C GLU A 344 15.38 -7.76 32.94
N LEU A 345 16.70 -7.90 33.18
CA LEU A 345 17.61 -6.76 33.28
C LEU A 345 17.61 -5.92 32.01
N LEU A 346 17.80 -6.56 30.85
CA LEU A 346 17.86 -5.84 29.58
C LEU A 346 16.53 -5.15 29.29
N PHE A 347 15.41 -5.82 29.55
CA PHE A 347 14.09 -5.22 29.37
C PHE A 347 13.83 -4.03 30.30
N GLU A 348 14.36 -4.06 31.52
CA GLU A 348 14.22 -2.96 32.50
C GLU A 348 15.17 -1.78 32.20
N LYS A 349 16.40 -2.06 31.75
CA LYS A 349 17.47 -1.06 31.65
C LYS A 349 17.64 -0.45 30.28
N LEU A 350 17.24 -1.13 29.21
CA LEU A 350 17.33 -0.57 27.87
C LEU A 350 16.29 0.55 27.67
N PRO A 351 16.67 1.64 27.01
CA PRO A 351 15.75 2.73 26.73
C PRO A 351 14.66 2.31 25.73
N GLY A 352 13.49 2.94 25.85
CA GLY A 352 12.38 2.73 24.91
C GLY A 352 11.65 1.41 25.10
N SER A 353 10.75 1.10 24.15
CA SER A 353 10.09 -0.20 24.11
C SER A 353 10.98 -1.18 23.34
N CYS A 354 11.34 -2.29 23.96
CA CYS A 354 12.14 -3.33 23.32
C CYS A 354 11.51 -4.72 23.49
N VAL A 355 11.95 -5.65 22.64
CA VAL A 355 11.75 -7.08 22.79
C VAL A 355 13.09 -7.68 23.17
N VAL A 356 13.12 -8.41 24.29
CA VAL A 356 14.28 -9.22 24.68
C VAL A 356 13.86 -10.67 24.73
N HIS A 357 14.67 -11.56 24.17
CA HIS A 357 14.46 -12.99 24.29
C HIS A 357 15.79 -13.68 24.53
N THR A 358 15.92 -14.34 25.68
CA THR A 358 17.05 -15.21 25.97
C THR A 358 16.64 -16.65 25.75
N VAL A 359 17.51 -17.46 25.12
CA VAL A 359 17.24 -18.87 24.81
C VAL A 359 18.47 -19.69 25.11
N LYS A 360 18.35 -20.73 25.95
CA LYS A 360 19.46 -21.62 26.29
C LYS A 360 20.04 -22.26 25.02
N THR A 361 21.37 -22.35 24.95
CA THR A 361 22.06 -22.96 23.81
C THR A 361 21.67 -24.43 23.69
N SER A 362 21.32 -24.84 22.48
CA SER A 362 21.03 -26.23 22.13
C SER A 362 21.42 -26.49 20.67
N LYS A 363 21.65 -27.76 20.31
CA LYS A 363 22.07 -28.14 18.95
C LYS A 363 21.01 -27.86 17.89
N ASP A 364 19.77 -27.71 18.31
CA ASP A 364 18.60 -27.50 17.48
C ASP A 364 18.08 -26.05 17.53
N LEU A 365 18.75 -25.15 18.26
CA LEU A 365 18.42 -23.73 18.22
C LEU A 365 18.78 -23.17 16.85
N ALA A 366 17.77 -22.63 16.19
CA ALA A 366 17.88 -21.93 14.92
C ALA A 366 17.32 -20.52 15.05
N CYS A 367 17.87 -19.61 14.25
CA CYS A 367 17.45 -18.22 14.20
C CYS A 367 17.54 -17.69 12.77
N SER A 368 16.60 -16.83 12.39
CA SER A 368 16.61 -16.10 11.13
C SER A 368 15.94 -14.76 11.36
N TRP A 369 16.39 -13.70 10.68
CA TRP A 369 15.84 -12.36 10.84
C TRP A 369 15.93 -11.54 9.55
N SER A 370 15.11 -10.50 9.46
CA SER A 370 15.12 -9.52 8.37
C SER A 370 15.69 -8.15 8.78
N PHE A 371 16.01 -7.96 10.06
CA PHE A 371 16.65 -6.75 10.55
C PHE A 371 18.05 -6.55 9.94
N SER A 372 18.43 -5.30 9.70
CA SER A 372 19.83 -4.95 9.47
C SER A 372 20.65 -5.07 10.76
N ASP A 373 21.97 -5.14 10.61
CA ASP A 373 22.88 -5.45 11.72
C ASP A 373 22.77 -4.47 12.89
N GLU A 374 22.51 -3.19 12.64
CA GLU A 374 22.38 -2.15 13.65
C GLU A 374 21.03 -2.19 14.41
N LEU A 375 20.02 -2.84 13.85
CA LEU A 375 18.65 -2.89 14.41
C LEU A 375 18.39 -4.12 15.28
N HIS A 376 19.29 -5.09 15.26
CA HIS A 376 19.11 -6.37 15.94
C HIS A 376 20.41 -6.85 16.60
N TYR A 377 20.28 -7.26 17.85
CA TYR A 377 21.33 -7.92 18.62
C TYR A 377 20.99 -9.41 18.71
N TRP A 378 21.89 -10.26 18.22
CA TRP A 378 21.81 -11.72 18.37
C TRP A 378 23.20 -12.26 18.65
N GLU A 379 23.49 -12.52 19.92
CA GLU A 379 24.82 -12.97 20.34
C GLU A 379 24.73 -14.14 21.31
N GLU A 380 25.72 -15.03 21.23
CA GLU A 380 25.88 -16.13 22.18
C GLU A 380 26.56 -15.62 23.45
N GLN A 381 25.91 -15.86 24.59
CA GLN A 381 26.53 -15.83 25.90
C GLN A 381 26.85 -17.26 26.32
N LYS A 382 27.76 -17.46 27.29
CA LYS A 382 28.34 -18.77 27.66
C LYS A 382 27.44 -20.02 27.56
N ASN A 383 26.14 -19.93 27.88
CA ASN A 383 25.19 -21.04 27.78
C ASN A 383 23.82 -20.67 27.17
N PHE A 384 23.64 -19.49 26.60
CA PHE A 384 22.37 -19.03 26.02
C PHE A 384 22.58 -17.89 25.04
N TYR A 385 21.70 -17.78 24.05
CA TYR A 385 21.64 -16.65 23.14
C TYR A 385 20.79 -15.53 23.69
N VAL A 386 21.14 -14.29 23.35
CA VAL A 386 20.38 -13.09 23.67
C VAL A 386 19.93 -12.45 22.35
N CYS A 387 18.63 -12.26 22.20
CA CYS A 387 18.00 -11.50 21.13
C CYS A 387 17.48 -10.18 21.68
N VAL A 388 17.84 -9.05 21.06
CA VAL A 388 17.27 -7.73 21.38
C VAL A 388 16.96 -6.98 20.09
N HIS A 389 15.78 -6.37 20.02
CA HIS A 389 15.45 -5.32 19.06
C HIS A 389 14.44 -4.35 19.70
N SER A 390 14.30 -3.16 19.11
CA SER A 390 13.21 -2.23 19.42
C SER A 390 11.85 -2.87 19.13
N ALA A 391 10.80 -2.51 19.88
CA ALA A 391 9.48 -3.13 19.76
C ALA A 391 8.67 -2.65 18.54
#